data_AF-A0AAV6ZF87-F1
#
_entry.id   AF-A0AAV6ZF87-F1
#
_cell.length_a   1.000
_cell.length_b   1.000
_cell.length_c   1.000
_cell.angle_alpha   90.00
_cell.angle_beta   90.00
_cell.angle_gamma   90.00
#
_symmetry.space_group_name_H-M   'P 1'
#
loop_
_entity.id
_entity.type
_entity.pdbx_description
1 polymer ?
#
loop_
_entity_poly.entity_id
_entity_poly.type
_entity_poly.pdbx_seq_one_letter_code
_entity_poly.pdbx_strand_id
1 'polypeptide(L)'
;MSGSGNGDQCRSIVDGIFQFSDCSYTSCSFDKIFQPKVSGKFIGFAAFFYTVDFIRTVMKMPVASLDDLRAATDAICSSSYEDLSSKVEQSMRKHLSGYCTTANFIYLLTSKGYKFDNTTFPDITFQKKAGDTSIGWALGYMLNLTNMIPAEQPSLLKATNFSSWATLVFLFVVIILVALILFFGAFRSNKQQQQTI
;
A
#
# COMPACT_ATOMS: atom_id res chain seq x y z
N MET A 1 13.21 8.98 37.91
CA MET A 1 12.08 9.79 37.38
C MET A 1 10.83 8.92 37.47
N SER A 2 9.71 9.46 37.96
CA SER A 2 8.44 8.72 38.11
C SER A 2 7.37 9.33 37.19
N GLY A 3 6.52 8.50 36.58
CA GLY A 3 5.42 8.95 35.73
C GLY A 3 4.14 9.20 36.55
N SER A 4 3.39 10.27 36.25
CA SER A 4 2.19 10.64 37.00
C SER A 4 0.93 9.85 36.62
N GLY A 5 0.93 9.09 35.52
CA GLY A 5 -0.25 8.37 35.04
C GLY A 5 -1.42 9.28 34.60
N ASN A 6 -1.16 10.57 34.35
CA ASN A 6 -2.20 11.51 33.94
C ASN A 6 -2.34 11.54 32.41
N GLY A 7 -3.36 10.84 31.90
CA GLY A 7 -3.64 10.72 30.46
C GLY A 7 -3.93 12.06 29.78
N ASP A 8 -4.70 12.94 30.40
CA ASP A 8 -5.04 14.26 29.84
C ASP A 8 -3.81 15.17 29.74
N GLN A 9 -2.98 15.17 30.77
CA GLN A 9 -1.72 15.93 30.76
C GLN A 9 -0.76 15.36 29.70
N CYS A 10 -0.65 14.04 29.60
CA CYS A 10 0.15 13.39 28.55
C CYS A 10 -0.34 13.81 27.16
N ARG A 11 -1.65 13.74 26.93
CA ARG A 11 -2.27 14.14 25.67
C ARG A 11 -2.00 15.61 25.36
N SER A 12 -2.13 16.51 26.33
CA SER A 12 -1.84 17.94 26.14
C SER A 12 -0.38 18.20 25.78
N ILE A 13 0.56 17.46 26.37
CA ILE A 13 1.99 17.58 26.04
C ILE A 13 2.24 17.10 24.61
N VAL A 14 1.65 15.97 24.22
CA VAL A 14 1.77 15.42 22.86
C VAL A 14 1.07 16.32 21.85
N ASP A 15 -0.08 16.91 22.16
CA ASP A 15 -0.77 17.86 21.28
C ASP A 15 0.11 19.07 20.97
N GLY A 16 0.86 19.56 21.96
CA GLY A 16 1.77 20.71 21.82
C GLY A 16 2.95 20.51 20.87
N ILE A 17 3.23 19.29 20.39
CA ILE A 17 4.27 19.06 19.38
C ILE A 17 3.78 19.31 17.95
N PHE A 18 2.47 19.53 17.76
CA PHE A 18 1.84 19.75 16.46
C PHE A 18 1.28 21.16 16.36
N GLN A 19 1.45 21.82 15.21
CA GLN A 19 0.72 23.04 14.87
C GLN A 19 -0.46 22.72 13.95
N PHE A 20 -1.68 22.69 14.50
CA PHE A 20 -2.91 22.44 13.72
C PHE A 20 -3.56 23.71 13.14
N SER A 21 -3.15 24.91 13.58
CA SER A 21 -3.64 26.19 13.06
C SER A 21 -2.89 26.61 11.79
N ASP A 22 -3.43 27.63 11.10
CA ASP A 22 -2.76 28.36 10.01
C ASP A 22 -2.40 27.50 8.79
N CYS A 23 -3.36 27.27 7.89
CA CYS A 23 -3.15 26.53 6.64
C CYS A 23 -3.27 27.47 5.42
N SER A 24 -2.20 27.55 4.61
CA SER A 24 -2.19 28.32 3.35
C SER A 24 -2.80 27.56 2.17
N TYR A 25 -3.15 26.29 2.35
CA TYR A 25 -3.74 25.42 1.33
C TYR A 25 -5.23 25.18 1.62
N THR A 26 -5.91 24.47 0.71
CA THR A 26 -7.31 24.05 0.92
C THR A 26 -7.48 23.09 2.09
N SER A 27 -6.45 22.30 2.39
CA SER A 27 -6.38 21.41 3.54
C SER A 27 -4.91 21.13 3.90
N CYS A 28 -4.62 21.16 5.19
CA CYS A 28 -3.34 20.75 5.74
C CYS A 28 -3.51 19.59 6.70
N SER A 29 -2.45 18.85 6.96
CA SER A 29 -2.39 17.92 8.08
C SER A 29 -2.07 18.66 9.38
N PHE A 30 -0.79 18.88 9.63
CA PHE A 30 -0.21 19.70 10.70
C PHE A 30 1.01 20.45 10.15
N ASP A 31 1.52 21.43 10.89
CA ASP A 31 2.69 22.25 10.54
C ASP A 31 2.60 22.88 9.14
N LYS A 32 1.38 23.26 8.75
CA LYS A 32 1.06 23.91 7.47
C LYS A 32 1.39 23.06 6.23
N ILE A 33 1.55 21.75 6.41
CA ILE A 33 1.84 20.81 5.31
C ILE A 33 0.55 20.45 4.60
N PHE A 34 0.53 20.64 3.28
CA PHE A 34 -0.60 20.28 2.43
C PHE A 34 -0.94 18.78 2.56
N GLN A 35 -2.21 18.48 2.79
CA GLN A 35 -2.72 17.12 2.73
C GLN A 35 -4.15 17.12 2.17
N PRO A 36 -4.44 16.36 1.10
CA PRO A 36 -5.81 16.17 0.64
C PRO A 36 -6.65 15.42 1.68
N LYS A 37 -7.98 15.44 1.51
CA LYS A 37 -8.87 14.63 2.34
C LYS A 37 -8.51 13.15 2.18
N VAL A 38 -8.45 12.43 3.30
CA VAL A 38 -8.22 10.99 3.29
C VAL A 38 -9.37 10.29 2.56
N SER A 39 -9.04 9.30 1.72
CA SER A 39 -10.00 8.59 0.89
C SER A 39 -9.49 7.21 0.57
N GLY A 40 -10.37 6.22 0.62
CA GLY A 40 -10.03 4.82 0.37
C GLY A 40 -9.44 4.11 1.58
N LYS A 41 -8.95 2.88 1.36
CA LYS A 41 -8.45 2.00 2.41
C LYS A 41 -6.98 2.26 2.72
N PHE A 42 -6.65 2.28 4.01
CA PHE A 42 -5.29 2.50 4.51
C PHE A 42 -4.80 1.28 5.29
N ILE A 43 -3.49 1.10 5.35
CA ILE A 43 -2.86 0.10 6.21
C ILE A 43 -1.99 0.81 7.25
N GLY A 44 -2.34 0.65 8.53
CA GLY A 44 -1.52 1.10 9.65
C GLY A 44 -0.53 0.02 10.06
N PHE A 45 0.73 0.14 9.63
CA PHE A 45 1.81 -0.82 9.93
C PHE A 45 2.81 -0.24 10.94
N ALA A 46 3.85 -1.01 11.27
CA ALA A 46 4.88 -0.64 12.25
C ALA A 46 4.28 -0.22 13.61
N ALA A 47 4.64 0.95 14.14
CA ALA A 47 4.21 1.41 15.47
C ALA A 47 2.68 1.51 15.61
N PHE A 48 1.95 1.82 14.53
CA PHE A 48 0.48 1.78 14.51
C PHE A 48 -0.04 0.38 14.80
N PHE A 49 0.50 -0.63 14.11
CA PHE A 49 0.12 -2.02 14.32
C PHE A 49 0.42 -2.46 15.76
N TYR A 50 1.66 -2.27 16.25
CA TYR A 50 2.03 -2.78 17.58
C TYR A 50 1.26 -2.09 18.71
N THR A 51 0.92 -0.81 18.56
CA THR A 51 0.10 -0.09 19.56
C THR A 51 -1.34 -0.60 19.57
N VAL A 52 -1.96 -0.78 18.40
CA VAL A 52 -3.32 -1.33 18.30
C VAL A 52 -3.37 -2.81 18.70
N ASP A 53 -2.32 -3.57 18.38
CA ASP A 53 -2.17 -4.96 18.82
C ASP A 53 -2.05 -5.04 20.34
N PHE A 54 -1.29 -4.14 20.98
CA PHE A 54 -1.24 -4.02 22.44
C PHE A 54 -2.62 -3.73 23.04
N ILE A 55 -3.36 -2.77 22.46
CA ILE A 55 -4.73 -2.45 22.91
C ILE A 55 -5.63 -3.69 22.82
N ARG A 56 -5.62 -4.40 21.68
CA ARG A 56 -6.49 -5.55 21.44
C ARG A 56 -6.10 -6.76 22.28
N THR A 57 -4.81 -7.05 22.40
CA THR A 57 -4.31 -8.30 22.99
C THR A 57 -4.01 -8.18 24.48
N VAL A 58 -3.50 -7.04 24.95
CA VAL A 58 -3.13 -6.83 26.35
C VAL A 58 -4.24 -6.11 27.11
N MET A 59 -4.74 -4.99 26.57
CA MET A 59 -5.83 -4.24 27.22
C MET A 59 -7.21 -4.87 26.99
N LYS A 60 -7.34 -5.77 26.01
CA LYS A 60 -8.59 -6.45 25.63
C LYS A 60 -9.71 -5.46 25.25
N MET A 61 -9.34 -4.34 24.63
CA MET A 61 -10.28 -3.31 24.19
C MET A 61 -10.45 -3.29 22.67
N PRO A 62 -11.64 -2.95 22.16
CA PRO A 62 -11.84 -2.78 20.72
C PRO A 62 -11.09 -1.54 20.21
N VAL A 63 -10.86 -1.51 18.90
CA VAL A 63 -10.34 -0.33 18.17
C VAL A 63 -11.03 -0.31 16.80
N ALA A 64 -12.32 0.04 16.78
CA ALA A 64 -13.14 0.13 15.57
C ALA A 64 -13.48 1.57 15.19
N SER A 65 -13.42 2.50 16.15
CA SER A 65 -13.64 3.94 15.98
C SER A 65 -12.53 4.78 16.62
N LEU A 66 -12.52 6.09 16.36
CA LEU A 66 -11.62 7.01 17.07
C LEU A 66 -11.97 7.13 18.55
N ASP A 67 -13.24 6.95 18.90
CA ASP A 67 -13.68 6.95 20.30
C ASP A 67 -13.16 5.71 21.04
N ASP A 68 -13.14 4.54 20.39
CA ASP A 68 -12.51 3.35 20.94
C ASP A 68 -11.00 3.56 21.16
N LEU A 69 -10.32 4.11 20.15
CA LEU A 69 -8.89 4.40 20.24
C LEU A 69 -8.59 5.40 21.37
N ARG A 70 -9.44 6.41 21.54
CA ARG A 70 -9.37 7.37 22.64
C ARG A 70 -9.54 6.68 23.99
N ALA A 71 -10.62 5.93 24.16
CA ALA A 71 -10.93 5.23 25.40
C ALA A 71 -9.82 4.24 25.79
N ALA A 72 -9.27 3.52 24.82
CA ALA A 72 -8.14 2.62 25.04
C ALA A 72 -6.86 3.37 25.43
N THR A 73 -6.60 4.52 24.81
CA THR A 73 -5.46 5.39 25.17
C THR A 73 -5.59 5.86 26.62
N ASP A 74 -6.78 6.30 27.02
CA ASP A 74 -7.05 6.74 28.39
C ASP A 74 -6.86 5.59 29.39
N ALA A 75 -7.36 4.40 29.07
CA ALA A 75 -7.18 3.21 29.90
C ALA A 75 -5.71 2.78 30.05
N ILE A 76 -4.90 2.90 28.99
CA ILE A 76 -3.46 2.63 29.06
C ILE A 76 -2.78 3.63 30.00
N CYS A 77 -3.10 4.92 29.85
CA CYS A 77 -2.46 5.98 30.63
C CYS A 77 -2.86 5.99 32.11
N SER A 78 -4.08 5.55 32.43
CA SER A 78 -4.56 5.44 33.82
C SER A 78 -4.12 4.17 34.53
N SER A 79 -3.53 3.21 33.81
CA SER A 79 -3.07 1.95 34.41
C SER A 79 -1.73 2.11 35.13
N SER A 80 -1.55 1.42 36.25
CA SER A 80 -0.25 1.38 36.92
C SER A 80 0.77 0.60 36.09
N TYR A 81 2.06 0.90 36.29
CA TYR A 81 3.12 0.17 35.62
C TYR A 81 3.11 -1.31 36.05
N GLU A 82 2.85 -1.58 37.32
CA GLU A 82 2.74 -2.90 37.91
C GLU A 82 1.65 -3.73 37.22
N ASP A 83 0.45 -3.17 37.09
CA ASP A 83 -0.68 -3.84 36.43
C ASP A 83 -0.36 -4.18 34.98
N LEU A 84 0.19 -3.23 34.22
CA LEU A 84 0.56 -3.47 32.83
C LEU A 84 1.70 -4.49 32.70
N SER A 85 2.69 -4.43 33.60
CA SER A 85 3.87 -5.31 33.57
C SER A 85 3.54 -6.77 33.87
N SER A 86 2.45 -7.01 34.62
CA SER A 86 1.93 -8.34 34.93
C SER A 86 1.22 -9.00 33.75
N LYS A 87 0.75 -8.21 32.78
CA LYS A 87 -0.03 -8.68 31.61
C LYS A 87 0.83 -8.95 30.37
N VAL A 88 2.11 -8.61 30.42
CA VAL A 88 3.02 -8.64 29.26
C VAL A 88 4.20 -9.58 29.47
N GLU A 89 4.71 -10.12 28.37
CA GLU A 89 5.97 -10.86 28.36
C GLU A 89 7.15 -9.97 28.78
N GLN A 90 8.18 -10.60 29.34
CA GLN A 90 9.42 -9.93 29.77
C GLN A 90 10.06 -9.10 28.65
N SER A 91 10.02 -9.60 27.42
CA SER A 91 10.58 -8.95 26.22
C SER A 91 9.94 -7.59 25.91
N MET A 92 8.67 -7.39 26.29
CA MET A 92 7.91 -6.18 26.00
C MET A 92 8.01 -5.12 27.10
N ARG A 93 8.45 -5.49 28.31
CA ARG A 93 8.53 -4.56 29.47
C ARG A 93 9.36 -3.31 29.18
N LYS A 94 10.42 -3.44 28.37
CA LYS A 94 11.28 -2.31 27.97
C LYS A 94 10.56 -1.21 27.18
N HIS A 95 9.45 -1.52 26.52
CA HIS A 95 8.65 -0.55 25.77
C HIS A 95 7.41 -0.08 26.54
N LEU A 96 7.14 -0.66 27.71
CA LEU A 96 5.86 -0.52 28.40
C LEU A 96 5.55 0.94 28.77
N SER A 97 6.57 1.63 29.29
CA SER A 97 6.49 3.05 29.64
C SER A 97 6.17 3.97 28.46
N GLY A 98 6.45 3.53 27.23
CA GLY A 98 6.20 4.30 26.02
C GLY A 98 4.78 4.21 25.47
N TYR A 99 3.97 3.22 25.89
CA TYR A 99 2.66 3.00 25.26
C TYR A 99 1.66 4.12 25.51
N CYS A 100 1.61 4.72 26.70
CA CYS A 100 0.72 5.85 26.97
C CYS A 100 1.02 7.03 26.03
N THR A 101 2.29 7.42 25.91
CA THR A 101 2.72 8.51 25.01
C THR A 101 2.49 8.14 23.55
N THR A 102 2.84 6.92 23.14
CA THR A 102 2.69 6.46 21.75
C THR A 102 1.21 6.34 21.34
N ALA A 103 0.34 5.89 22.23
CA ALA A 103 -1.10 5.82 21.99
C ALA A 103 -1.72 7.21 21.85
N ASN A 104 -1.35 8.18 22.72
CA ASN A 104 -1.75 9.58 22.56
C ASN A 104 -1.25 10.17 21.24
N PHE A 105 0.00 9.89 20.86
CA PHE A 105 0.56 10.32 19.59
C PHE A 105 -0.21 9.76 18.41
N ILE A 106 -0.48 8.46 18.38
CA ILE A 106 -1.26 7.81 17.32
C ILE A 106 -2.70 8.36 17.27
N TYR A 107 -3.34 8.55 18.42
CA TYR A 107 -4.68 9.14 18.49
C TYR A 107 -4.70 10.55 17.88
N LEU A 108 -3.81 11.45 18.31
CA LEU A 108 -3.74 12.83 17.83
C LEU A 108 -3.32 12.91 16.37
N LEU A 109 -2.33 12.12 15.96
CA LEU A 109 -1.87 12.06 14.57
C LEU A 109 -2.99 11.57 13.65
N THR A 110 -3.76 10.56 14.05
CA THR A 110 -4.85 10.01 13.21
C THR A 110 -6.04 10.96 13.16
N SER A 111 -6.47 11.48 14.32
CA SER A 111 -7.68 12.32 14.44
C SER A 111 -7.46 13.79 14.03
N LYS A 112 -6.45 14.47 14.57
CA LYS A 112 -6.19 15.89 14.33
C LYS A 112 -5.21 16.10 13.17
N GLY A 113 -4.17 15.28 13.08
CA GLY A 113 -3.15 15.38 12.04
C GLY A 113 -3.66 14.97 10.67
N TYR A 114 -4.03 13.71 10.50
CA TYR A 114 -4.48 13.17 9.21
C TYR A 114 -5.97 13.36 8.96
N LYS A 115 -6.72 13.82 9.96
CA LYS A 115 -8.14 14.16 9.85
C LYS A 115 -9.01 12.97 9.45
N PHE A 116 -8.67 11.79 9.94
CA PHE A 116 -9.64 10.69 9.99
C PHE A 116 -10.75 11.08 11.00
N ASP A 117 -11.96 10.63 10.72
CA ASP A 117 -13.13 10.76 11.57
C ASP A 117 -13.78 9.39 11.81
N ASN A 118 -14.89 9.34 12.55
CA ASN A 118 -15.58 8.06 12.81
C ASN A 118 -16.14 7.38 11.54
N THR A 119 -16.21 8.07 10.39
CA THR A 119 -16.66 7.49 9.13
C THR A 119 -15.51 6.91 8.31
N THR A 120 -14.33 7.52 8.39
CA THR A 120 -13.13 7.16 7.61
C THR A 120 -12.12 6.31 8.40
N PHE A 121 -12.10 6.38 9.73
CA PHE A 121 -11.23 5.56 10.57
C PHE A 121 -11.41 4.03 10.34
N PRO A 122 -12.64 3.50 10.13
CA PRO A 122 -12.83 2.10 9.80
C PRO A 122 -12.13 1.63 8.51
N ASP A 123 -11.75 2.56 7.62
CA ASP A 123 -10.98 2.24 6.41
C ASP A 123 -9.50 1.97 6.70
N ILE A 124 -9.02 2.20 7.93
CA ILE A 124 -7.67 1.87 8.37
C ILE A 124 -7.63 0.42 8.88
N THR A 125 -6.88 -0.43 8.19
CA THR A 125 -6.58 -1.78 8.65
C THR A 125 -5.19 -1.84 9.28
N PHE A 126 -5.10 -2.24 10.54
CA PHE A 126 -3.80 -2.36 11.22
C PHE A 126 -3.17 -3.73 10.96
N GLN A 127 -2.05 -3.77 10.21
CA GLN A 127 -1.37 -5.01 9.82
C GLN A 127 0.16 -4.87 9.80
N LYS A 128 0.86 -5.94 10.18
CA LYS A 128 2.33 -6.05 10.07
C LYS A 128 2.83 -6.83 8.86
N LYS A 129 1.97 -7.63 8.23
CA LYS A 129 2.34 -8.54 7.12
C LYS A 129 1.26 -8.55 6.05
N ALA A 130 1.68 -8.79 4.81
CA ALA A 130 0.82 -9.13 3.68
C ALA A 130 1.35 -10.45 3.08
N GLY A 131 0.54 -11.51 3.12
CA GLY A 131 1.06 -12.88 2.95
C GLY A 131 2.16 -13.18 3.96
N ASP A 132 3.27 -13.73 3.51
CA ASP A 132 4.42 -14.06 4.37
C ASP A 132 5.42 -12.91 4.56
N THR A 133 5.19 -11.76 3.92
CA THR A 133 6.14 -10.64 3.89
C THR A 133 5.73 -9.51 4.83
N SER A 134 6.70 -8.97 5.59
CA SER A 134 6.49 -7.80 6.44
C SER A 134 6.21 -6.54 5.62
N ILE A 135 5.21 -5.77 6.04
CA ILE A 135 4.84 -4.51 5.38
C ILE A 135 5.85 -3.43 5.76
N GLY A 136 6.41 -2.77 4.74
CA GLY A 136 7.35 -1.67 4.88
C GLY A 136 7.89 -1.22 3.51
N TRP A 137 8.72 -0.18 3.52
CA TRP A 137 9.27 0.39 2.29
C TRP A 137 10.33 -0.50 1.62
N ALA A 138 10.95 -1.42 2.37
CA ALA A 138 12.10 -2.20 1.90
C ALA A 138 11.81 -3.03 0.63
N LEU A 139 10.65 -3.69 0.57
CA LEU A 139 10.29 -4.50 -0.60
C LEU A 139 10.07 -3.61 -1.84
N GLY A 140 9.30 -2.53 -1.71
CA GLY A 140 9.08 -1.59 -2.81
C GLY A 140 10.37 -0.93 -3.29
N TYR A 141 11.28 -0.61 -2.36
CA TYR A 141 12.60 -0.08 -2.68
C TYR A 141 13.44 -1.08 -3.49
N MET A 142 13.50 -2.34 -3.05
CA MET A 142 14.18 -3.40 -3.79
C MET A 142 13.60 -3.55 -5.19
N LEU A 143 12.27 -3.66 -5.30
CA LEU A 143 11.58 -3.81 -6.60
C LEU A 143 11.86 -2.65 -7.55
N ASN A 144 11.95 -1.42 -7.02
CA ASN A 144 12.28 -0.24 -7.80
C ASN A 144 13.73 -0.27 -8.30
N LEU A 145 14.69 -0.55 -7.42
CA LEU A 145 16.11 -0.61 -7.79
C LEU A 145 16.44 -1.74 -8.76
N THR A 146 15.70 -2.85 -8.70
CA THR A 146 15.88 -3.99 -9.62
C THR A 146 15.02 -3.88 -10.88
N ASN A 147 14.30 -2.78 -11.07
CA ASN A 147 13.39 -2.55 -12.20
C ASN A 147 12.38 -3.70 -12.41
N MET A 148 11.89 -4.26 -11.29
CA MET A 148 10.93 -5.37 -11.27
C MET A 148 9.47 -4.90 -11.32
N ILE A 149 9.21 -3.59 -11.31
CA ILE A 149 7.89 -3.00 -11.50
C ILE A 149 7.83 -2.45 -12.92
N PRO A 150 7.25 -3.18 -13.88
CA PRO A 150 7.18 -2.70 -15.25
C PRO A 150 6.20 -1.52 -15.34
N ALA A 151 6.60 -0.45 -16.02
CA ALA A 151 5.77 0.75 -16.20
C ALA A 151 4.56 0.49 -17.10
N GLU A 152 4.73 -0.38 -18.09
CA GLU A 152 3.69 -0.85 -18.98
C GLU A 152 3.56 -2.36 -18.82
N GLN A 153 2.36 -2.90 -19.00
CA GLN A 153 2.23 -4.35 -19.13
C GLN A 153 3.16 -4.81 -20.26
N PRO A 154 3.95 -5.89 -20.08
CA PRO A 154 4.82 -6.37 -21.14
C PRO A 154 3.99 -6.50 -22.40
N SER A 155 4.36 -5.71 -23.40
CA SER A 155 3.68 -5.73 -24.69
C SER A 155 3.84 -7.15 -25.22
N LEU A 156 2.82 -7.98 -25.07
CA LEU A 156 2.64 -9.17 -25.89
C LEU A 156 2.41 -8.64 -27.31
N LEU A 157 3.47 -8.22 -27.99
CA LEU A 157 3.56 -7.83 -29.40
C LEU A 157 2.18 -7.55 -30.05
N LYS A 158 1.44 -6.54 -29.58
CA LYS A 158 0.22 -6.06 -30.25
C LYS A 158 0.64 -5.12 -31.37
N ALA A 159 1.55 -5.57 -32.24
CA ALA A 159 1.96 -4.81 -33.40
C ALA A 159 0.88 -4.80 -34.49
N THR A 160 -0.08 -5.73 -34.47
CA THR A 160 -1.24 -5.75 -35.38
C THR A 160 -2.43 -6.49 -34.74
N ASN A 161 -3.66 -6.09 -35.07
CA ASN A 161 -4.85 -6.88 -34.75
C ASN A 161 -4.73 -8.29 -35.34
N PHE A 162 -5.12 -9.34 -34.60
CA PHE A 162 -5.01 -10.74 -35.04
C PHE A 162 -5.61 -10.98 -36.44
N SER A 163 -6.73 -10.32 -36.73
CA SER A 163 -7.37 -10.36 -38.05
C SER A 163 -6.46 -9.77 -39.15
N SER A 164 -5.82 -8.62 -38.91
CA SER A 164 -4.91 -8.00 -39.87
C SER A 164 -3.66 -8.84 -40.11
N TRP A 165 -3.10 -9.45 -39.06
CA TRP A 165 -1.99 -10.39 -39.18
C TRP A 165 -2.38 -11.61 -40.03
N ALA A 166 -3.53 -12.22 -39.76
CA ALA A 166 -4.00 -13.39 -40.51
C ALA A 166 -4.23 -13.08 -41.99
N THR A 167 -4.79 -11.91 -42.32
CA THR A 167 -4.98 -11.47 -43.71
C THR A 167 -3.64 -11.29 -44.44
N LEU A 168 -2.64 -10.69 -43.79
CA LEU A 168 -1.31 -10.50 -44.38
C LEU A 168 -0.62 -11.84 -44.67
N VAL A 169 -0.70 -12.79 -43.73
CA VAL A 169 -0.14 -14.14 -43.90
C VAL A 169 -0.84 -14.87 -45.05
N PHE A 170 -2.17 -14.82 -45.11
CA PHE A 170 -2.93 -15.44 -46.20
C PHE A 170 -2.54 -14.86 -47.57
N LEU A 171 -2.46 -13.54 -47.69
CA LEU A 171 -2.08 -12.87 -48.93
C LEU A 171 -0.67 -13.27 -49.38
N PHE A 172 0.27 -13.36 -48.44
CA PHE A 172 1.64 -13.80 -48.72
C PHE A 172 1.69 -15.23 -49.26
N VAL A 173 0.92 -16.15 -48.66
CA VAL A 173 0.82 -17.56 -49.13
C VAL A 173 0.22 -17.62 -50.54
N VAL A 174 -0.84 -16.86 -50.81
CA VAL A 174 -1.47 -16.83 -52.15
C VAL A 174 -0.48 -16.33 -53.21
N ILE A 175 0.28 -15.26 -52.92
CA ILE A 175 1.28 -14.73 -53.85
C ILE A 175 2.36 -15.78 -54.16
N ILE A 176 2.85 -16.50 -53.15
CA ILE A 176 3.82 -17.58 -53.35
C ILE A 176 3.25 -18.68 -54.24
N LEU A 177 2.00 -19.11 -53.99
CA LEU A 177 1.36 -20.14 -54.81
C LEU A 177 1.19 -19.70 -56.26
N VAL A 178 0.75 -18.47 -56.50
CA VAL A 178 0.64 -17.91 -57.86
C VAL A 178 2.01 -17.85 -58.53
N ALA A 179 3.04 -17.38 -57.84
CA ALA A 179 4.40 -17.33 -58.37
C ALA A 179 4.93 -18.72 -58.73
N LEU A 180 4.67 -19.73 -57.89
CA LEU A 180 5.03 -21.12 -58.18
C LEU A 180 4.26 -21.67 -59.39
N ILE A 181 2.95 -21.42 -59.48
CA ILE A 181 2.14 -21.86 -60.63
C ILE A 181 2.65 -21.22 -61.92
N LEU A 182 2.94 -19.91 -61.92
CA LEU A 182 3.50 -19.21 -63.07
C LEU A 182 4.89 -19.74 -63.42
N PHE A 183 5.74 -20.01 -62.43
CA PHE A 183 7.06 -20.58 -62.63
C PHE A 183 6.98 -21.97 -63.24
N PHE A 184 6.16 -22.88 -62.69
CA PHE A 184 5.95 -24.22 -63.23
C PHE A 184 5.26 -24.21 -64.59
N GLY A 185 4.33 -23.27 -64.83
CA GLY A 185 3.68 -23.07 -66.13
C GLY A 185 4.67 -22.62 -67.19
N ALA A 186 5.51 -21.63 -66.89
CA ALA A 186 6.59 -21.18 -67.77
C ALA A 186 7.61 -22.30 -68.01
N PHE A 187 7.99 -23.06 -66.99
CA PHE A 187 8.92 -24.20 -67.12
C PHE A 187 8.36 -25.31 -68.02
N ARG A 188 7.05 -25.60 -67.94
CA ARG A 188 6.38 -26.57 -68.80
C ARG A 188 6.24 -26.07 -70.24
N SER A 189 5.89 -24.80 -70.43
CA SER A 189 5.78 -24.19 -71.77
C SER A 189 7.14 -24.15 -72.47
N ASN A 190 8.21 -23.81 -71.75
CA ASN A 190 9.57 -23.78 -72.28
C ASN A 190 10.07 -25.19 -72.65
N LYS A 191 9.73 -26.22 -71.85
CA LYS A 191 9.99 -27.63 -72.20
C LYS A 191 9.25 -28.10 -73.47
N GLN A 192 8.02 -27.63 -73.70
CA GLN A 192 7.28 -28.00 -74.92
C GLN A 192 7.85 -27.32 -76.17
N GLN A 193 8.30 -26.07 -76.08
CA GLN A 193 9.01 -25.40 -77.18
C GLN A 193 10.32 -26.10 -77.57
N GLN A 194 11.03 -26.71 -76.60
CA GLN A 194 12.29 -27.41 -76.84
C GLN A 194 12.12 -28.83 -77.43
N GLN A 195 10.89 -29.37 -77.48
CA GLN A 195 10.55 -30.63 -78.14
C GLN A 195 10.00 -30.46 -79.57
N THR A 196 9.92 -29.22 -80.08
CA THR A 196 9.37 -28.91 -81.41
C THR A 196 10.41 -28.42 -82.43
N ILE A 197 11.68 -28.78 -82.24
CA ILE A 197 12.77 -28.60 -83.23
C ILE A 197 13.38 -29.97 -83.53
#